data_AF-A0A1D1W7E2-F1
#
_entry.id   AF-A0A1D1W7E2-F1
#
_cell.length_a   1.000
_cell.length_b   1.000
_cell.length_c   1.000
_cell.angle_alpha   90.00
_cell.angle_beta   90.00
_cell.angle_gamma   90.00
#
_symmetry.space_group_name_H-M   'P 1'
#
loop_
_entity.id
_entity.type
_entity.pdbx_description
1 polymer ?
#
loop_
_entity_poly.entity_id
_entity_poly.type
_entity_poly.pdbx_seq_one_letter_code
_entity_poly.pdbx_strand_id
1 'polypeptide(L)'
;MSAEGMEQDLERDEAERGSLADGENSAAESETDNDNPDRNEVKSLVDHCKRAAIVKHLKTTLKQESETRWHSMIDMLASVLSAYDELVVVLLEREEADLLPDRERIQEMHDLFAAVEPAPEILSASKKPTIHLVIPVYHNLIQHFEHIHPSDHDDIRALQVHALNVFKAELQPDDIHKAAVFLNPSMKHMSFLPESDRVKVVATVMEHVQQIGVPHYERALMPSSDIGAPKPKSIFDFSNLCKFSNENEVEKYIRMRNPPATQDLLAFWQQNEKELPCLSL
;
A
#
# COMPACT_ATOMS: atom_id res chain seq x y z
N MET A 1 -53.11 46.57 51.41
CA MET A 1 -51.86 47.30 51.72
C MET A 1 -50.75 46.54 51.02
N SER A 2 -50.64 46.73 49.71
CA SER A 2 -49.75 47.69 48.99
C SER A 2 -48.51 46.91 48.53
N ALA A 3 -48.46 46.51 47.25
CA ALA A 3 -47.86 47.22 46.10
C ALA A 3 -46.33 47.08 46.16
N GLU A 4 -45.58 46.64 45.14
CA GLU A 4 -45.51 47.00 43.70
C GLU A 4 -44.95 45.77 42.92
N GLY A 5 -45.34 45.45 41.68
CA GLY A 5 -45.10 46.20 40.43
C GLY A 5 -43.83 45.63 39.75
N MET A 6 -43.92 44.65 38.84
CA MET A 6 -43.98 44.81 37.38
C MET A 6 -42.96 45.82 36.79
N GLU A 7 -41.79 45.29 36.36
CA GLU A 7 -40.93 45.76 35.26
C GLU A 7 -40.41 44.44 34.60
N GLN A 8 -40.84 44.09 33.38
CA GLN A 8 -40.22 44.44 32.09
C GLN A 8 -38.73 44.06 32.03
N ASP A 9 -38.15 43.45 31.02
CA ASP A 9 -38.55 42.95 29.71
C ASP A 9 -37.27 42.33 29.11
N LEU A 10 -37.40 41.43 28.14
CA LEU A 10 -36.43 41.24 27.03
C LEU A 10 -34.97 40.89 27.39
N GLU A 11 -34.60 39.61 27.34
CA GLU A 11 -33.46 39.16 26.52
C GLU A 11 -33.35 37.62 26.45
N ARG A 12 -33.18 37.13 25.22
CA ARG A 12 -32.78 35.77 24.79
C ARG A 12 -33.84 34.67 24.67
N ASP A 13 -34.62 34.83 23.61
CA ASP A 13 -34.83 33.76 22.61
C ASP A 13 -33.50 33.24 22.00
N GLU A 14 -33.60 32.09 21.32
CA GLU A 14 -32.58 31.37 20.53
C GLU A 14 -31.79 30.26 21.23
N ALA A 15 -32.47 29.14 21.52
CA ALA A 15 -31.84 27.82 21.46
C ALA A 15 -32.84 26.69 21.14
N GLU A 16 -33.78 26.92 20.21
CA GLU A 16 -34.58 25.83 19.62
C GLU A 16 -34.76 26.09 18.12
N ARG A 17 -33.93 25.42 17.29
CA ARG A 17 -34.32 24.84 15.99
C ARG A 17 -33.11 24.25 15.26
N GLY A 18 -33.15 22.93 15.10
CA GLY A 18 -32.81 22.26 13.84
C GLY A 18 -31.34 21.87 13.63
N SER A 19 -31.06 20.58 13.81
CA SER A 19 -30.23 19.87 12.84
C SER A 19 -30.75 18.45 12.65
N LEU A 20 -31.46 18.27 11.54
CA LEU A 20 -31.57 17.00 10.82
C LEU A 20 -30.16 16.60 10.37
N ALA A 21 -29.79 15.34 10.61
CA ALA A 21 -29.12 14.43 9.68
C ALA A 21 -28.39 13.31 10.46
N ASP A 22 -28.41 12.13 9.86
CA ASP A 22 -27.48 11.02 10.06
C ASP A 22 -27.71 10.10 11.26
N GLY A 23 -28.69 9.20 11.06
CA GLY A 23 -28.89 8.00 11.87
C GLY A 23 -28.99 6.75 10.97
N GLU A 24 -28.17 6.65 9.94
CA GLU A 24 -27.94 5.41 9.17
C GLU A 24 -26.45 5.09 9.20
N ASN A 25 -25.96 4.48 10.29
CA ASN A 25 -24.77 3.64 10.22
C ASN A 25 -24.66 2.78 11.49
N SER A 26 -25.08 1.51 11.42
CA SER A 26 -24.54 0.42 12.25
C SER A 26 -25.26 -0.90 11.90
N ALA A 27 -24.87 -1.53 10.79
CA ALA A 27 -25.18 -2.94 10.53
C ALA A 27 -24.42 -3.43 9.29
N ALA A 28 -23.08 -3.43 9.32
CA ALA A 28 -22.30 -4.09 8.26
C ALA A 28 -20.86 -4.45 8.63
N GLU A 29 -20.50 -4.69 9.89
CA GLU A 29 -19.15 -5.22 10.21
C GLU A 29 -19.21 -6.12 11.45
N SER A 30 -19.64 -7.39 11.28
CA SER A 30 -19.44 -8.42 12.33
C SER A 30 -19.46 -9.86 11.80
N GLU A 31 -18.95 -10.11 10.59
CA GLU A 31 -18.84 -11.47 10.04
C GLU A 31 -17.49 -11.67 9.33
N THR A 32 -16.39 -11.69 10.08
CA THR A 32 -15.06 -12.10 9.56
C THR A 32 -14.20 -12.88 10.57
N ASP A 33 -14.65 -13.11 11.80
CA ASP A 33 -13.82 -13.73 12.84
C ASP A 33 -13.77 -15.27 12.80
N ASN A 34 -14.54 -15.90 11.90
CA ASN A 34 -14.72 -17.36 11.88
C ASN A 34 -13.95 -18.09 10.77
N ASP A 35 -13.17 -17.37 9.95
CA ASP A 35 -12.58 -17.94 8.73
C ASP A 35 -11.17 -18.52 8.90
N ASN A 36 -10.57 -18.47 10.11
CA ASN A 36 -9.29 -19.15 10.38
C ASN A 36 -9.19 -19.66 11.84
N PRO A 37 -9.51 -20.95 12.10
CA PRO A 37 -9.46 -21.52 13.45
C PRO A 37 -8.06 -21.46 14.09
N ASP A 38 -7.00 -21.40 13.29
CA ASP A 38 -5.62 -21.60 13.77
C ASP A 38 -4.99 -20.30 14.30
N ARG A 39 -5.31 -19.18 13.64
CA ARG A 39 -5.03 -17.84 14.17
C ARG A 39 -5.68 -17.68 15.55
N ASN A 40 -6.88 -18.22 15.70
CA ASN A 40 -7.63 -18.15 16.96
C ASN A 40 -7.00 -19.02 18.05
N GLU A 41 -6.37 -20.15 17.70
CA GLU A 41 -5.62 -20.99 18.65
C GLU A 41 -4.38 -20.26 19.20
N VAL A 42 -3.53 -19.70 18.33
CA VAL A 42 -2.32 -18.99 18.79
C VAL A 42 -2.68 -17.73 19.57
N LYS A 43 -3.70 -16.98 19.12
CA LYS A 43 -4.22 -15.82 19.85
C LYS A 43 -4.74 -16.22 21.24
N SER A 44 -5.50 -17.30 21.33
CA SER A 44 -6.01 -17.85 22.59
C SER A 44 -4.90 -18.28 23.53
N LEU A 45 -3.84 -18.92 23.01
CA LEU A 45 -2.65 -19.26 23.77
C LEU A 45 -2.00 -18.01 24.37
N VAL A 46 -1.74 -16.98 23.56
CA VAL A 46 -1.11 -15.74 24.03
C VAL A 46 -1.98 -15.06 25.10
N ASP A 47 -3.28 -14.99 24.90
CA ASP A 47 -4.23 -14.41 25.86
C ASP A 47 -4.28 -15.21 27.16
N HIS A 48 -4.24 -16.53 27.09
CA HIS A 48 -4.11 -17.41 28.26
C HIS A 48 -2.80 -17.14 29.00
N CYS A 49 -1.66 -17.18 28.32
CA CYS A 49 -0.36 -16.94 28.93
C CYS A 49 -0.27 -15.59 29.65
N LYS A 50 -0.90 -14.55 29.08
CA LYS A 50 -0.98 -13.23 29.73
C LYS A 50 -1.87 -13.26 30.96
N ARG A 51 -3.09 -13.81 30.87
CA ARG A 51 -4.05 -13.88 32.00
C ARG A 51 -3.53 -14.73 33.15
N ALA A 52 -2.90 -15.86 32.84
CA ALA A 52 -2.30 -16.80 33.78
C ALA A 52 -0.93 -16.36 34.32
N ALA A 53 -0.46 -15.16 33.92
CA ALA A 53 0.85 -14.59 34.24
C ALA A 53 2.05 -15.49 33.87
N ILE A 54 1.88 -16.42 32.93
CA ILE A 54 2.93 -17.31 32.39
C ILE A 54 4.05 -16.49 31.75
N VAL A 55 3.73 -15.36 31.13
CA VAL A 55 4.71 -14.47 30.48
C VAL A 55 5.84 -14.04 31.43
N LYS A 56 5.61 -14.01 32.76
CA LYS A 56 6.66 -13.68 33.75
C LYS A 56 7.73 -14.76 33.88
N HIS A 57 7.44 -15.98 33.43
CA HIS A 57 8.34 -17.13 33.46
C HIS A 57 9.08 -17.33 32.13
N LEU A 58 8.74 -16.54 31.10
CA LEU A 58 9.38 -16.60 29.79
C LEU A 58 10.48 -15.54 29.69
N LYS A 59 11.56 -15.86 28.99
CA LYS A 59 12.61 -14.88 28.66
C LYS A 59 12.17 -13.92 27.56
N THR A 60 11.36 -14.42 26.64
CA THR A 60 10.82 -13.66 25.52
C THR A 60 9.40 -13.18 25.85
N THR A 61 9.12 -11.93 25.46
CA THR A 61 7.77 -11.39 25.63
C THR A 61 6.87 -11.88 24.49
N LEU A 62 5.74 -12.49 24.84
CA LEU A 62 4.71 -12.82 23.87
C LEU A 62 4.03 -11.53 23.39
N LYS A 63 4.11 -11.29 22.08
CA LYS A 63 3.39 -10.20 21.43
C LYS A 63 1.95 -10.62 21.22
N GLN A 64 1.03 -9.67 21.38
CA GLN A 64 -0.38 -9.89 21.12
C GLN A 64 -0.75 -9.21 19.81
N GLU A 65 -1.61 -9.89 19.06
CA GLU A 65 -2.19 -9.32 17.86
C GLU A 65 -3.03 -8.08 18.19
N SER A 66 -2.96 -7.09 17.30
CA SER A 66 -3.74 -5.87 17.35
C SER A 66 -4.45 -5.70 16.02
N GLU A 67 -5.79 -5.59 16.08
CA GLU A 67 -6.64 -5.42 14.90
C GLU A 67 -6.25 -4.20 14.06
N THR A 68 -5.82 -3.12 14.71
CA THR A 68 -5.41 -1.88 14.04
C THR A 68 -4.02 -1.93 13.42
N ARG A 69 -3.24 -2.99 13.67
CA ARG A 69 -1.85 -3.12 13.20
C ARG A 69 -1.71 -4.37 12.34
N TRP A 70 -1.75 -4.18 11.03
CA TRP A 70 -1.82 -5.22 10.01
C TRP A 70 -0.74 -6.32 10.13
N HIS A 71 0.46 -5.99 10.63
CA HIS A 71 1.57 -6.96 10.77
C HIS A 71 1.67 -7.60 12.17
N SER A 72 0.76 -7.26 13.09
CA SER A 72 0.82 -7.73 14.48
C SER A 72 0.60 -9.24 14.61
N MET A 73 -0.10 -9.87 13.65
CA MET A 73 -0.24 -11.31 13.56
C MET A 73 1.12 -12.00 13.34
N ILE A 74 1.91 -11.52 12.38
CA ILE A 74 3.24 -12.07 12.06
C ILE A 74 4.16 -11.93 13.27
N ASP A 75 4.13 -10.74 13.90
CA ASP A 75 4.84 -10.45 15.15
C ASP A 75 4.48 -11.42 16.28
N MET A 76 3.18 -11.72 16.44
CA MET A 76 2.68 -12.67 17.44
C MET A 76 3.22 -14.06 17.17
N LEU A 77 3.08 -14.58 15.95
CA LEU A 77 3.57 -15.89 15.54
C LEU A 77 5.08 -16.03 15.78
N ALA A 78 5.87 -15.04 15.35
CA ALA A 78 7.31 -15.01 15.58
C ALA A 78 7.66 -15.03 17.08
N SER A 79 6.91 -14.31 17.91
CA SER A 79 7.15 -14.29 19.36
C SER A 79 6.84 -15.62 20.04
N VAL A 80 5.79 -16.32 19.60
CA VAL A 80 5.42 -17.65 20.09
C VAL A 80 6.45 -18.69 19.67
N LEU A 81 6.87 -18.68 18.39
CA LEU A 81 7.93 -19.56 17.88
C LEU A 81 9.24 -19.38 18.65
N SER A 82 9.60 -18.13 18.96
CA SER A 82 10.79 -17.83 19.75
C SER A 82 10.69 -18.27 21.22
N ALA A 83 9.48 -18.35 21.77
CA ALA A 83 9.21 -18.78 23.15
C ALA A 83 8.84 -20.27 23.25
N TYR A 84 8.73 -20.98 22.12
CA TYR A 84 8.01 -22.24 22.03
C TYR A 84 8.54 -23.31 22.99
N ASP A 85 9.86 -23.49 23.06
CA ASP A 85 10.47 -24.50 23.94
C ASP A 85 10.24 -24.16 25.43
N GLU A 86 10.21 -22.88 25.80
CA GLU A 86 9.90 -22.45 27.17
C GLU A 86 8.41 -22.64 27.48
N LEU A 87 7.53 -22.37 26.51
CA LEU A 87 6.09 -22.60 26.62
C LEU A 87 5.77 -24.08 26.83
N VAL A 88 6.44 -24.99 26.12
CA VAL A 88 6.30 -26.44 26.33
C VAL A 88 6.58 -26.81 27.78
N VAL A 89 7.70 -26.34 28.34
CA VAL A 89 8.09 -26.66 29.71
C VAL A 89 7.05 -26.12 30.71
N VAL A 90 6.70 -24.83 30.59
CA VAL A 90 5.79 -24.19 31.56
C VAL A 90 4.38 -24.75 31.49
N LEU A 91 3.85 -25.03 30.29
CA LEU A 91 2.51 -25.60 30.14
C LEU A 91 2.46 -27.07 30.57
N LEU A 92 3.52 -27.84 30.35
CA LEU A 92 3.62 -29.22 30.83
C LEU A 92 3.63 -29.27 32.37
N GLU A 93 4.39 -28.39 33.03
CA GLU A 93 4.41 -28.29 34.50
C GLU A 93 3.06 -27.90 35.10
N ARG A 94 2.20 -27.26 34.31
CA ARG A 94 0.86 -26.80 34.71
C ARG A 94 -0.26 -27.76 34.30
N GLU A 95 0.07 -28.88 33.65
CA GLU A 95 -0.92 -29.81 33.08
C GLU A 95 -1.84 -29.14 32.02
N GLU A 96 -1.30 -28.15 31.30
CA GLU A 96 -1.99 -27.33 30.29
C GLU A 96 -1.40 -27.51 28.87
N ALA A 97 -0.68 -28.60 28.63
CA ALA A 97 0.02 -28.85 27.36
C ALA A 97 -0.91 -28.91 26.14
N ASP A 98 -2.19 -29.28 26.34
CA ASP A 98 -3.21 -29.36 25.30
C ASP A 98 -3.54 -27.98 24.67
N LEU A 99 -3.17 -26.88 25.34
CA LEU A 99 -3.36 -25.52 24.84
C LEU A 99 -2.28 -25.11 23.83
N LEU A 100 -1.22 -25.89 23.66
CA LEU A 100 -0.11 -25.56 22.79
C LEU A 100 -0.40 -26.03 21.35
N PRO A 101 -0.53 -25.12 20.38
CA PRO A 101 -0.73 -25.49 18.98
C PRO A 101 0.55 -26.11 18.41
N ASP A 102 0.40 -26.88 17.33
CA ASP A 102 1.53 -27.53 16.68
C ASP A 102 2.58 -26.52 16.17
N ARG A 103 3.87 -26.78 16.47
CA ARG A 103 4.98 -25.87 16.14
C ARG A 103 5.15 -25.71 14.64
N GLU A 104 5.08 -26.81 13.91
CA GLU A 104 5.31 -26.85 12.46
C GLU A 104 4.22 -26.03 11.75
N ARG A 105 2.97 -26.22 12.15
CA ARG A 105 1.85 -25.40 11.69
C ARG A 105 2.03 -23.90 11.96
N ILE A 106 2.47 -23.51 13.16
CA ILE A 106 2.74 -22.08 13.47
C ILE A 106 3.87 -21.54 12.58
N GLN A 107 4.91 -22.34 12.34
CA GLN A 107 6.05 -21.97 11.50
C GLN A 107 5.62 -21.79 10.04
N GLU A 108 4.85 -22.72 9.49
CA GLU A 108 4.33 -22.62 8.12
C GLU A 108 3.43 -21.40 7.94
N MET A 109 2.53 -21.12 8.90
CA MET A 109 1.69 -19.93 8.86
C MET A 109 2.51 -18.64 8.96
N HIS A 110 3.55 -18.61 9.80
CA HIS A 110 4.48 -17.49 9.87
C HIS A 110 5.18 -17.25 8.53
N ASP A 111 5.78 -18.31 7.96
CA ASP A 111 6.59 -18.20 6.75
C ASP A 111 5.76 -17.82 5.51
N LEU A 112 4.50 -18.26 5.46
CA LEU A 112 3.55 -17.86 4.43
C LEU A 112 3.38 -16.33 4.37
N PHE A 113 3.28 -15.66 5.53
CA PHE A 113 3.03 -14.20 5.60
C PHE A 113 4.29 -13.34 5.82
N ALA A 114 5.39 -13.91 6.30
CA ALA A 114 6.65 -13.19 6.47
C ALA A 114 7.18 -12.59 5.15
N ALA A 115 6.90 -13.24 4.01
CA ALA A 115 7.23 -12.71 2.68
C ALA A 115 6.54 -11.37 2.35
N VAL A 116 5.41 -11.07 3.01
CA VAL A 116 4.65 -9.82 2.82
C VAL A 116 5.22 -8.68 3.64
N GLU A 117 5.91 -8.97 4.75
CA GLU A 117 6.35 -7.98 5.74
C GLU A 117 7.17 -6.81 5.13
N PRO A 118 8.12 -7.03 4.21
CA PRO A 118 8.94 -5.92 3.68
C PRO A 118 8.16 -4.98 2.75
N ALA A 119 7.04 -5.41 2.16
CA ALA A 119 6.38 -4.67 1.09
C ALA A 119 5.92 -3.26 1.51
N PRO A 120 5.22 -3.07 2.64
CA PRO A 120 4.80 -1.73 3.05
C PRO A 120 5.96 -0.81 3.41
N GLU A 121 7.04 -1.33 3.99
CA GLU A 121 8.25 -0.52 4.27
C GLU A 121 8.89 -0.03 2.96
N ILE A 122 9.04 -0.92 1.98
CA ILE A 122 9.58 -0.60 0.66
C ILE A 122 8.72 0.46 -0.05
N LEU A 123 7.40 0.30 -0.04
CA LEU A 123 6.47 1.15 -0.79
C LEU A 123 6.18 2.50 -0.10
N SER A 124 6.31 2.57 1.22
CA SER A 124 6.08 3.80 2.01
C SER A 124 7.33 4.66 2.21
N ALA A 125 8.49 4.25 1.66
CA ALA A 125 9.72 5.02 1.78
C ALA A 125 9.57 6.44 1.19
N SER A 126 9.71 7.47 2.02
CA SER A 126 9.45 8.86 1.62
C SER A 126 10.64 9.58 0.95
N LYS A 127 11.85 9.06 1.14
CA LYS A 127 13.10 9.71 0.69
C LYS A 127 13.57 9.25 -0.70
N LYS A 128 12.90 8.27 -1.30
CA LYS A 128 13.24 7.68 -2.60
C LYS A 128 11.95 7.47 -3.39
N PRO A 129 11.98 7.54 -4.73
CA PRO A 129 10.80 7.20 -5.51
C PRO A 129 10.38 5.74 -5.27
N THR A 130 9.09 5.48 -5.04
CA THR A 130 8.57 4.13 -4.75
C THR A 130 7.51 3.65 -5.73
N ILE A 131 6.86 4.53 -6.50
CA ILE A 131 5.75 4.16 -7.41
C ILE A 131 6.18 3.07 -8.42
N HIS A 132 7.42 3.15 -8.92
CA HIS A 132 7.98 2.16 -9.84
C HIS A 132 8.24 0.78 -9.22
N LEU A 133 8.16 0.66 -7.89
CA LEU A 133 8.32 -0.60 -7.15
C LEU A 133 6.99 -1.33 -6.95
N VAL A 134 5.85 -0.67 -7.15
CA VAL A 134 4.52 -1.26 -6.93
C VAL A 134 4.33 -2.53 -7.75
N ILE A 135 4.61 -2.49 -9.05
CA ILE A 135 4.43 -3.65 -9.93
C ILE A 135 5.42 -4.79 -9.59
N PRO A 136 6.75 -4.57 -9.43
CA PRO A 136 7.66 -5.62 -8.98
C PRO A 136 7.27 -6.26 -7.65
N VAL A 137 6.87 -5.45 -6.66
CA VAL A 137 6.43 -5.95 -5.35
C VAL A 137 5.17 -6.79 -5.51
N TYR A 138 4.19 -6.32 -6.27
CA TYR A 138 2.97 -7.08 -6.58
C TYR A 138 3.30 -8.42 -7.25
N HIS A 139 4.14 -8.45 -8.27
CA HIS A 139 4.53 -9.70 -8.93
C HIS A 139 5.23 -10.67 -7.99
N ASN A 140 6.12 -10.18 -7.11
CA ASN A 140 6.79 -11.03 -6.13
C ASN A 140 5.77 -11.64 -5.14
N LEU A 141 4.84 -10.83 -4.63
CA LEU A 141 3.76 -11.31 -3.76
C LEU A 141 2.91 -12.37 -4.47
N ILE A 142 2.40 -12.09 -5.67
CA ILE A 142 1.60 -13.06 -6.42
C ILE A 142 2.39 -14.34 -6.67
N GLN A 143 3.65 -14.23 -7.09
CA GLN A 143 4.50 -15.39 -7.33
C GLN A 143 4.66 -16.23 -6.06
N HIS A 144 4.91 -15.61 -4.90
CA HIS A 144 5.03 -16.31 -3.62
C HIS A 144 3.79 -17.13 -3.31
N PHE A 145 2.59 -16.55 -3.43
CA PHE A 145 1.34 -17.24 -3.12
C PHE A 145 0.86 -18.20 -4.22
N GLU A 146 1.31 -18.06 -5.47
CA GLU A 146 1.00 -19.00 -6.57
C GLU A 146 1.73 -20.34 -6.46
N HIS A 147 2.94 -20.34 -5.87
CA HIS A 147 3.66 -21.58 -5.62
C HIS A 147 3.08 -22.24 -4.38
N ILE A 148 2.26 -23.28 -4.56
CA ILE A 148 1.66 -24.03 -3.46
C ILE A 148 2.76 -24.46 -2.48
N HIS A 149 2.66 -23.99 -1.25
CA HIS A 149 3.54 -24.45 -0.19
C HIS A 149 3.22 -25.92 0.07
N PRO A 150 4.20 -26.84 0.01
CA PRO A 150 3.97 -28.20 0.47
C PRO A 150 3.65 -28.10 1.97
N SER A 151 2.39 -28.35 2.32
CA SER A 151 1.88 -28.27 3.68
C SER A 151 0.91 -29.43 3.86
N ASP A 152 1.08 -30.17 4.95
CA ASP A 152 0.17 -31.25 5.34
C ASP A 152 -1.12 -30.69 6.00
N HIS A 153 -1.17 -29.37 6.25
CA HIS A 153 -2.29 -28.70 6.88
C HIS A 153 -3.26 -28.09 5.84
N ASP A 154 -4.48 -28.63 5.79
CA ASP A 154 -5.50 -28.25 4.79
C ASP A 154 -5.91 -26.78 4.88
N ASP A 155 -5.98 -26.23 6.09
CA ASP A 155 -6.26 -24.82 6.39
C ASP A 155 -5.17 -23.88 5.91
N ILE A 156 -3.88 -24.19 6.11
CA ILE A 156 -2.78 -23.36 5.61
C ILE A 156 -2.84 -23.27 4.10
N ARG A 157 -3.13 -24.39 3.41
CA ARG A 157 -3.33 -24.37 1.95
C ARG A 157 -4.57 -23.55 1.55
N ALA A 158 -5.67 -23.66 2.29
CA ALA A 158 -6.86 -22.86 2.05
C ALA A 158 -6.60 -21.35 2.26
N LEU A 159 -5.86 -21.00 3.31
CA LEU A 159 -5.45 -19.64 3.63
C LEU A 159 -4.51 -19.06 2.58
N GLN A 160 -3.57 -19.85 2.05
CA GLN A 160 -2.71 -19.45 0.93
C GLN A 160 -3.55 -19.11 -0.31
N VAL A 161 -4.50 -19.98 -0.68
CA VAL A 161 -5.41 -19.75 -1.82
C VAL A 161 -6.28 -18.51 -1.58
N HIS A 162 -6.81 -18.35 -0.37
CA HIS A 162 -7.59 -17.18 0.00
C HIS A 162 -6.77 -15.90 -0.11
N ALA A 163 -5.58 -15.85 0.48
CA ALA A 163 -4.66 -14.72 0.40
C ALA A 163 -4.31 -14.36 -1.05
N LEU A 164 -4.02 -15.35 -1.90
CA LEU A 164 -3.78 -15.14 -3.33
C LEU A 164 -4.96 -14.47 -4.02
N ASN A 165 -6.18 -14.93 -3.74
CA ASN A 165 -7.40 -14.36 -4.31
C ASN A 165 -7.64 -12.93 -3.84
N VAL A 166 -7.43 -12.65 -2.55
CA VAL A 166 -7.52 -11.31 -1.97
C VAL A 166 -6.50 -10.38 -2.62
N PHE A 167 -5.23 -10.79 -2.73
CA PHE A 167 -4.21 -9.97 -3.39
C PHE A 167 -4.55 -9.70 -4.86
N LYS A 168 -5.03 -10.70 -5.59
CA LYS A 168 -5.46 -10.53 -7.00
C LYS A 168 -6.69 -9.67 -7.16
N ALA A 169 -7.58 -9.58 -6.16
CA ALA A 169 -8.79 -8.78 -6.21
C ALA A 169 -8.52 -7.33 -5.78
N GLU A 170 -7.84 -7.15 -4.64
CA GLU A 170 -7.68 -5.86 -3.98
C GLU A 170 -6.46 -5.08 -4.46
N LEU A 171 -5.35 -5.76 -4.79
CA LEU A 171 -4.16 -5.10 -5.34
C LEU A 171 -4.28 -5.05 -6.86
N GLN A 172 -4.77 -3.93 -7.38
CA GLN A 172 -4.84 -3.65 -8.83
C GLN A 172 -3.85 -2.56 -9.23
N PRO A 173 -2.61 -2.93 -9.61
CA PRO A 173 -1.67 -1.96 -10.16
C PRO A 173 -2.19 -1.34 -11.47
N ASP A 174 -2.47 -0.04 -11.42
CA ASP A 174 -2.93 0.75 -12.56
C ASP A 174 -1.82 1.10 -13.57
N ASP A 175 -2.21 1.66 -14.73
CA ASP A 175 -1.34 2.06 -15.84
C ASP A 175 -0.24 3.06 -15.40
N ILE A 176 -0.51 3.91 -14.40
CA ILE A 176 0.51 4.82 -13.83
C ILE A 176 1.69 4.06 -13.21
N HIS A 177 1.44 2.92 -12.55
CA HIS A 177 2.48 2.10 -11.95
C HIS A 177 3.32 1.43 -13.04
N LYS A 178 2.69 0.99 -14.13
CA LYS A 178 3.38 0.41 -15.29
C LYS A 178 4.26 1.47 -16.00
N ALA A 179 3.75 2.68 -16.18
CA ALA A 179 4.54 3.80 -16.69
C ALA A 179 5.72 4.14 -15.77
N ALA A 180 5.53 4.14 -14.45
CA ALA A 180 6.62 4.38 -13.50
C ALA A 180 7.72 3.30 -13.57
N VAL A 181 7.36 2.02 -13.75
CA VAL A 181 8.33 0.95 -14.03
C VAL A 181 9.10 1.22 -15.31
N PHE A 182 8.40 1.60 -16.38
CA PHE A 182 9.04 1.92 -17.66
C PHE A 182 10.07 3.04 -17.50
N LEU A 183 9.74 4.07 -16.72
CA LEU A 183 10.62 5.19 -16.38
C LEU A 183 11.74 4.83 -15.38
N ASN A 184 11.82 3.59 -14.90
CA ASN A 184 13.00 3.10 -14.23
C ASN A 184 13.98 2.51 -15.26
N PRO A 185 15.18 3.08 -15.46
CA PRO A 185 16.12 2.63 -16.47
C PRO A 185 16.53 1.16 -16.33
N SER A 186 16.61 0.65 -15.10
CA SER A 186 16.96 -0.74 -14.82
C SER A 186 15.86 -1.73 -15.21
N MET A 187 14.60 -1.25 -15.31
CA MET A 187 13.41 -2.06 -15.58
C MET A 187 12.66 -1.65 -16.84
N LYS A 188 13.19 -0.73 -17.65
CA LYS A 188 12.51 -0.12 -18.80
C LYS A 188 12.03 -1.09 -19.88
N HIS A 189 12.58 -2.31 -19.94
CA HIS A 189 12.12 -3.36 -20.85
C HIS A 189 10.92 -4.15 -20.32
N MET A 190 10.58 -4.00 -19.03
CA MET A 190 9.39 -4.60 -18.41
C MET A 190 9.22 -6.09 -18.72
N SER A 191 10.31 -6.88 -18.67
CA SER A 191 10.33 -8.27 -19.12
C SER A 191 9.36 -9.18 -18.37
N PHE A 192 8.94 -8.79 -17.17
CA PHE A 192 7.94 -9.49 -16.35
C PHE A 192 6.49 -9.16 -16.74
N LEU A 193 6.25 -8.14 -17.58
CA LEU A 193 4.91 -7.82 -18.08
C LEU A 193 4.63 -8.53 -19.42
N PRO A 194 3.36 -8.88 -19.71
CA PRO A 194 2.93 -9.36 -21.02
C PRO A 194 3.28 -8.38 -22.14
N GLU A 195 3.54 -8.89 -23.34
CA GLU A 195 3.91 -8.05 -24.49
C GLU A 195 2.85 -7.00 -24.83
N SER A 196 1.57 -7.36 -24.73
CA SER A 196 0.44 -6.44 -24.92
C SER A 196 0.54 -5.22 -24.01
N ASP A 197 0.87 -5.44 -22.73
CA ASP A 197 0.97 -4.40 -21.73
C ASP A 197 2.21 -3.53 -21.98
N ARG A 198 3.34 -4.14 -22.36
CA ARG A 198 4.55 -3.39 -22.71
C ARG A 198 4.30 -2.41 -23.85
N VAL A 199 3.64 -2.86 -24.92
CA VAL A 199 3.30 -2.02 -26.08
C VAL A 199 2.36 -0.88 -25.66
N LYS A 200 1.33 -1.18 -24.87
CA LYS A 200 0.37 -0.18 -24.38
C LYS A 200 1.07 0.89 -23.53
N VAL A 201 1.96 0.50 -22.62
CA VAL A 201 2.71 1.43 -21.76
C VAL A 201 3.60 2.35 -22.58
N VAL A 202 4.37 1.79 -23.52
CA VAL A 202 5.24 2.59 -24.40
C VAL A 202 4.42 3.59 -25.23
N ALA A 203 3.30 3.16 -25.82
CA ALA A 203 2.41 4.04 -26.58
C ALA A 203 1.83 5.16 -25.70
N THR A 204 1.41 4.84 -24.49
CA THR A 204 0.87 5.81 -23.52
C THR A 204 1.92 6.84 -23.13
N VAL A 205 3.15 6.42 -22.84
CA VAL A 205 4.25 7.35 -22.49
C VAL A 205 4.62 8.22 -23.69
N MET A 206 4.67 7.67 -24.90
CA MET A 206 4.89 8.45 -26.12
C MET A 206 3.82 9.53 -26.32
N GLU A 207 2.54 9.19 -26.08
CA GLU A 207 1.44 10.16 -26.14
C GLU A 207 1.62 11.28 -25.11
N HIS A 208 1.97 10.96 -23.87
CA HIS A 208 2.20 11.96 -22.82
C HIS A 208 3.36 12.90 -23.18
N VAL A 209 4.47 12.36 -23.68
CA VAL A 209 5.62 13.16 -24.15
C VAL A 209 5.20 14.13 -25.27
N GLN A 210 4.38 13.68 -26.22
CA GLN A 210 3.85 14.55 -27.28
C GLN A 210 2.97 15.66 -26.72
N GLN A 211 2.13 15.37 -25.73
CA GLN A 211 1.27 16.38 -25.10
C GLN A 211 2.06 17.46 -24.36
N ILE A 212 3.22 17.13 -23.78
CA ILE A 212 4.12 18.10 -23.14
C ILE A 212 4.80 18.99 -24.20
N GLY A 213 5.17 18.40 -25.35
CA GLY A 213 5.81 19.11 -26.46
C GLY A 213 4.91 20.08 -27.24
N VAL A 214 3.58 19.97 -27.13
CA VAL A 214 2.63 20.88 -27.78
C VAL A 214 2.38 22.09 -26.88
N PRO A 215 2.71 23.32 -27.32
CA PRO A 215 2.37 24.53 -26.58
C PRO A 215 0.85 24.63 -26.34
N HIS A 216 0.46 24.85 -25.09
CA HIS A 216 -0.94 24.90 -24.64
C HIS A 216 -1.81 26.01 -25.29
N TYR A 217 -1.26 26.84 -26.18
CA TYR A 217 -1.99 27.91 -26.87
C TYR A 217 -2.81 27.44 -28.09
N GLU A 218 -2.50 26.28 -28.68
CA GLU A 218 -3.16 25.81 -29.91
C GLU A 218 -4.45 25.02 -29.68
N ARG A 219 -4.67 24.50 -28.46
CA ARG A 219 -5.90 23.74 -28.13
C ARG A 219 -7.13 24.62 -27.89
N ALA A 220 -6.95 25.94 -27.71
CA ALA A 220 -8.00 26.88 -27.33
C ALA A 220 -8.52 27.77 -28.48
N LEU A 221 -8.07 27.59 -29.73
CA LEU A 221 -8.55 28.36 -30.88
C LEU A 221 -9.79 27.72 -31.53
N MET A 222 -10.82 27.49 -30.72
CA MET A 222 -12.20 27.65 -31.18
C MET A 222 -12.54 29.15 -31.02
N PRO A 223 -13.22 29.80 -31.99
CA PRO A 223 -13.41 31.24 -31.95
C PRO A 223 -14.43 31.60 -30.88
N SER A 224 -13.98 31.83 -29.65
CA SER A 224 -14.73 32.60 -28.67
C SER A 224 -14.17 34.01 -28.69
N SER A 225 -14.94 34.90 -29.31
CA SER A 225 -14.79 36.33 -29.16
C SER A 225 -14.97 36.67 -27.69
N ASP A 226 -13.89 36.96 -26.97
CA ASP A 226 -13.96 37.92 -25.87
C ASP A 226 -12.60 38.46 -25.45
N ILE A 227 -12.66 39.74 -25.11
CA ILE A 227 -11.57 40.70 -24.99
C ILE A 227 -10.92 40.60 -23.59
N GLY A 228 -9.59 40.51 -23.57
CA GLY A 228 -8.73 41.17 -22.59
C GLY A 228 -8.75 40.68 -21.13
N ALA A 229 -7.80 39.82 -20.78
CA ALA A 229 -7.11 39.86 -19.48
C ALA A 229 -5.70 39.25 -19.60
N PRO A 230 -4.64 39.90 -19.09
CA PRO A 230 -3.32 39.28 -19.06
C PRO A 230 -3.32 38.21 -17.96
N LYS A 231 -3.33 36.93 -18.36
CA LYS A 231 -3.19 35.82 -17.40
C LYS A 231 -1.79 35.87 -16.75
N PRO A 232 -1.68 35.60 -15.44
CA PRO A 232 -0.40 35.57 -14.75
C PRO A 232 0.48 34.48 -15.39
N LYS A 233 1.71 34.83 -15.75
CA LYS A 233 2.69 33.88 -16.28
C LYS A 233 2.96 32.83 -15.20
N SER A 234 2.61 31.58 -15.47
CA SER A 234 3.06 30.44 -14.66
C SER A 234 4.58 30.51 -14.55
N ILE A 235 5.11 30.41 -13.33
CA ILE A 235 6.56 30.32 -13.06
C ILE A 235 7.14 29.03 -13.69
N PHE A 236 6.28 28.06 -13.98
CA PHE A 236 6.60 26.82 -14.66
C PHE A 236 6.12 26.90 -16.11
N ASP A 237 6.96 27.44 -17.00
CA ASP A 237 6.74 27.41 -18.45
C ASP A 237 7.65 26.33 -19.08
N PHE A 238 7.17 25.09 -19.09
CA PHE A 238 7.87 23.95 -19.67
C PHE A 238 7.79 23.92 -21.21
N SER A 239 7.01 24.82 -21.84
CA SER A 239 6.79 24.83 -23.29
C SER A 239 8.05 25.13 -24.12
N ASN A 240 9.10 25.64 -23.47
CA ASN A 240 10.39 25.93 -24.11
C ASN A 240 11.45 24.83 -23.92
N LEU A 241 11.23 23.84 -23.05
CA LEU A 241 12.21 22.76 -22.80
C LEU A 241 12.16 21.67 -23.87
N CYS A 242 10.97 21.37 -24.40
CA CYS A 242 10.74 20.30 -25.37
C CYS A 242 11.12 20.62 -26.84
N LYS A 243 11.77 21.76 -27.13
CA LYS A 243 11.95 22.26 -28.51
C LYS A 243 13.13 21.66 -29.29
N PHE A 244 13.79 20.62 -28.79
CA PHE A 244 15.01 20.10 -29.42
C PHE A 244 15.16 18.58 -29.35
N SER A 245 14.34 17.83 -30.10
CA SER A 245 14.75 16.52 -30.61
C SER A 245 13.89 16.11 -31.79
N ASN A 246 14.51 15.85 -32.95
CA ASN A 246 13.84 15.22 -34.10
C ASN A 246 13.68 13.70 -33.90
N GLU A 247 14.39 13.11 -32.93
CA GLU A 247 14.27 11.70 -32.57
C GLU A 247 13.26 11.53 -31.43
N ASN A 248 12.45 10.47 -31.50
CA ASN A 248 11.51 10.09 -30.46
C ASN A 248 12.29 9.78 -29.16
N GLU A 249 12.17 10.64 -28.15
CA GLU A 249 12.87 10.52 -26.86
C GLU A 249 12.67 9.16 -26.21
N VAL A 250 11.48 8.57 -26.36
CA VAL A 250 11.15 7.25 -25.80
C VAL A 250 11.99 6.16 -26.45
N GLU A 251 12.17 6.18 -27.78
CA GLU A 251 13.03 5.23 -28.47
C GLU A 251 14.50 5.40 -28.09
N LYS A 252 14.95 6.65 -27.95
CA LYS A 252 16.30 6.97 -27.49
C LYS A 252 16.54 6.40 -26.09
N TYR A 253 15.63 6.65 -25.15
CA TYR A 253 15.68 6.13 -23.78
C TYR A 253 15.75 4.60 -23.71
N ILE A 254 14.94 3.91 -24.51
CA ILE A 254 14.96 2.44 -24.59
C ILE A 254 16.33 1.91 -25.02
N ARG A 255 17.02 2.60 -25.95
CA ARG A 255 18.34 2.20 -26.47
C ARG A 255 19.51 2.58 -25.55
N MET A 256 19.32 3.49 -24.59
CA MET A 256 20.37 3.89 -23.66
C MET A 256 20.87 2.71 -22.84
N ARG A 257 22.12 2.78 -22.37
CA ARG A 257 22.65 1.79 -21.44
C ARG A 257 22.00 1.94 -20.07
N ASN A 258 21.74 0.82 -19.39
CA ASN A 258 21.25 0.88 -18.02
C ASN A 258 22.32 1.47 -17.08
N PRO A 259 21.92 2.34 -16.14
CA PRO A 259 22.81 2.87 -15.13
C PRO A 259 23.28 1.76 -14.16
N PRO A 260 24.36 1.99 -13.40
CA PRO A 260 24.75 1.10 -12.30
C PRO A 260 23.60 0.95 -11.29
N ALA A 261 23.48 -0.23 -10.67
CA ALA A 261 22.42 -0.52 -9.70
C ALA A 261 22.44 0.41 -8.46
N THR A 262 23.56 1.06 -8.19
CA THR A 262 23.73 2.01 -7.07
C THR A 262 23.32 3.44 -7.41
N GLN A 263 23.02 3.75 -8.68
CA GLN A 263 22.64 5.09 -9.10
C GLN A 263 21.20 5.41 -8.67
N ASP A 264 21.01 6.60 -8.10
CA ASP A 264 19.69 7.11 -7.76
C ASP A 264 18.85 7.41 -9.02
N LEU A 265 17.56 7.07 -8.98
CA LEU A 265 16.65 7.20 -10.11
C LEU A 265 16.47 8.65 -10.55
N LEU A 266 16.32 9.59 -9.61
CA LEU A 266 16.14 11.00 -9.93
C LEU A 266 17.45 11.61 -10.45
N ALA A 267 18.58 11.18 -9.90
CA ALA A 267 19.89 11.59 -10.39
C ALA A 267 20.13 11.14 -11.84
N PHE A 268 19.63 9.97 -12.26
CA PHE A 268 19.67 9.55 -13.67
C PHE A 268 18.90 10.53 -14.56
N TRP A 269 17.67 10.88 -14.20
CA TRP A 269 16.84 11.78 -15.01
C TRP A 269 17.41 13.19 -15.09
N GLN A 270 17.94 13.72 -13.99
CA GLN A 270 18.63 15.02 -13.96
C GLN A 270 19.87 15.06 -14.86
N GLN A 271 20.66 13.98 -14.91
CA GLN A 271 21.85 13.91 -15.78
C GLN A 271 21.51 13.87 -17.27
N ASN A 272 20.34 13.30 -17.61
CA ASN A 272 19.90 13.10 -18.98
C ASN A 272 18.83 14.12 -19.43
N GLU A 273 18.57 15.17 -18.64
CA GLU A 273 17.57 16.20 -18.95
C GLU A 273 17.79 16.85 -20.32
N LYS A 274 19.06 17.12 -20.69
CA LYS A 274 19.39 17.66 -22.02
C LYS A 274 19.14 16.68 -23.16
N GLU A 275 19.22 15.39 -22.88
CA GLU A 275 19.11 14.33 -23.86
C GLU A 275 17.69 13.80 -24.03
N LEU A 276 16.86 13.98 -23.00
CA LEU A 276 15.48 13.52 -22.84
C LEU A 276 14.63 14.64 -22.20
N PRO A 277 14.52 15.82 -22.83
CA PRO A 277 13.95 17.01 -22.20
C PRO A 277 12.46 16.92 -21.90
N CYS A 278 11.69 16.10 -22.61
CA CYS A 278 10.27 15.91 -22.29
C CYS A 278 10.04 14.72 -21.35
N LEU A 279 10.87 13.67 -21.46
CA LEU A 279 10.72 12.46 -20.65
C LEU A 279 11.26 12.62 -19.21
N SER A 280 12.13 13.61 -18.98
CA SER A 280 12.69 13.95 -17.65
C SER A 280 11.84 14.93 -16.83
N LEU A 281 10.73 15.43 -17.40
CA LEU A 281 9.82 16.39 -16.76
C LEU A 281 8.77 15.75 -15.85
#